data_AF-A0A961KKQ7-F1
#
_entry.id   AF-A0A961KKQ7-F1
#
_cell.length_a   1.000
_cell.length_b   1.000
_cell.length_c   1.000
_cell.angle_alpha   90.00
_cell.angle_beta   90.00
_cell.angle_gamma   90.00
#
_symmetry.space_group_name_H-M   'P 1'
#
loop_
_entity.id
_entity.type
_entity.pdbx_description
1 polymer ?
#
loop_
_entity_poly.entity_id
_entity_poly.type
_entity_poly.pdbx_seq_one_letter_code
_entity_poly.pdbx_strand_id
1 'polypeptide(L)'
;MNARTSTTTRSEPAPASAATDGRPAAARAALYRYLSLAFGDPCAGTVDALARQWPLTEAALRALGLSTDQAAAAAGVDGDALRRAHLSVFGHAMSKDCPAYGGEYGQAHIFEKTQTLADVAGFYRAFGLALAEDAHERPDHIALEMEFMEFLCLKQAWA
;
A
#
# COMPACT_ATOMS: atom_id res chain seq x y z
N MET A 1 -35.51 -34.33 45.63
CA MET A 1 -36.10 -33.05 46.05
C MET A 1 -35.61 -31.97 45.11
N ASN A 2 -36.53 -31.33 44.38
CA ASN A 2 -36.31 -30.29 43.38
C ASN A 2 -36.08 -28.91 44.02
N ALA A 3 -35.25 -28.08 43.38
CA ALA A 3 -35.39 -26.61 43.15
C ALA A 3 -34.02 -26.10 42.64
N ARG A 4 -33.77 -25.87 41.35
CA ARG A 4 -34.24 -24.79 40.44
C ARG A 4 -34.10 -23.37 41.00
N THR A 5 -33.03 -22.68 40.59
CA THR A 5 -32.93 -21.24 40.28
C THR A 5 -31.80 -21.15 39.24
N SER A 6 -32.01 -20.90 37.94
CA SER A 6 -32.59 -19.73 37.25
C SER A 6 -31.85 -18.43 37.56
N THR A 7 -30.77 -18.16 36.83
CA THR A 7 -30.26 -16.80 36.62
C THR A 7 -29.98 -16.58 35.14
N THR A 8 -31.04 -16.14 34.47
CA THR A 8 -31.10 -15.05 33.49
C THR A 8 -29.85 -14.76 32.65
N THR A 9 -29.98 -15.13 31.38
CA THR A 9 -29.42 -14.50 30.19
C THR A 9 -29.15 -12.99 30.34
N ARG A 10 -27.89 -12.58 30.15
CA ARG A 10 -27.58 -11.29 29.54
C ARG A 10 -26.84 -11.58 28.23
N SER A 11 -27.61 -11.74 27.17
CA SER A 11 -27.09 -11.59 25.80
C SER A 11 -26.61 -10.16 25.68
N GLU A 12 -25.31 -9.94 25.78
CA GLU A 12 -24.71 -8.69 25.35
C GLU A 12 -24.92 -8.56 23.84
N PRO A 13 -25.51 -7.46 23.35
CA PRO A 13 -25.57 -7.24 21.92
C PRO A 13 -24.15 -7.04 21.42
N ALA A 14 -23.75 -7.81 20.41
CA ALA A 14 -22.55 -7.52 19.62
C ALA A 14 -22.63 -6.05 19.17
N PRO A 15 -21.56 -5.25 19.31
CA PRO A 15 -21.62 -3.86 18.89
C PRO A 15 -21.77 -3.79 17.36
N ALA A 16 -23.01 -3.63 16.92
CA ALA A 16 -23.36 -3.11 15.61
C ALA A 16 -22.96 -1.63 15.58
N SER A 17 -21.67 -1.35 15.34
CA SER A 17 -21.14 0.02 15.23
C SER A 17 -19.80 0.10 14.50
N ALA A 18 -19.47 -0.87 13.64
CA ALA A 18 -18.39 -0.73 12.66
C ALA A 18 -18.97 -0.53 11.26
N ALA A 19 -20.02 0.29 11.14
CA ALA A 19 -20.13 1.14 9.96
C ALA A 19 -18.96 2.13 10.09
N THR A 20 -17.76 1.61 9.83
CA THR A 20 -16.50 2.31 9.90
C THR A 20 -16.67 3.50 8.99
N ASP A 21 -16.52 4.72 9.50
CA ASP A 21 -16.45 5.90 8.64
C ASP A 21 -15.59 5.51 7.43
N GLY A 22 -16.14 5.41 6.21
CA GLY A 22 -15.35 4.97 5.04
C GLY A 22 -14.23 5.97 4.71
N ARG A 23 -14.29 7.14 5.35
CA ARG A 23 -13.42 8.30 5.18
C ARG A 23 -11.94 8.01 5.47
N PRO A 24 -11.53 7.39 6.59
CA PRO A 24 -10.12 7.05 6.82
C PRO A 24 -9.62 5.95 5.89
N ALA A 25 -10.48 5.02 5.45
CA ALA A 25 -10.09 4.00 4.48
C ALA A 25 -9.83 4.61 3.09
N ALA A 26 -10.73 5.47 2.62
CA ALA A 26 -10.53 6.23 1.38
C ALA A 26 -9.29 7.14 1.43
N ALA A 27 -9.01 7.78 2.58
CA ALA A 27 -7.79 8.57 2.76
C ALA A 27 -6.52 7.71 2.64
N ARG A 28 -6.47 6.54 3.29
CA ARG A 28 -5.33 5.61 3.13
C ARG A 28 -5.17 5.15 1.68
N ALA A 29 -6.26 4.84 0.99
CA ALA A 29 -6.22 4.45 -0.43
C ALA A 29 -5.56 5.52 -1.30
N ALA A 30 -5.94 6.79 -1.12
CA ALA A 30 -5.36 7.91 -1.86
C ALA A 30 -3.86 8.10 -1.61
N LEU A 31 -3.39 7.83 -0.38
CA LEU A 31 -1.96 7.87 -0.04
C LEU A 31 -1.22 6.69 -0.69
N TYR A 32 -1.74 5.47 -0.57
CA TYR A 32 -1.15 4.27 -1.16
C TYR A 32 -1.04 4.39 -2.69
N ARG A 33 -2.05 4.94 -3.36
CA ARG A 33 -2.02 5.23 -4.79
C ARG A 33 -0.85 6.15 -5.16
N TYR A 34 -0.67 7.23 -4.40
CA TYR A 34 0.42 8.18 -4.64
C TYR A 34 1.79 7.54 -4.45
N LEU A 35 1.95 6.74 -3.38
CA LEU A 35 3.19 6.03 -3.10
C LEU A 35 3.50 4.97 -4.17
N SER A 36 2.49 4.23 -4.63
CA SER A 36 2.66 3.27 -5.73
C SER A 36 3.21 3.96 -6.99
N LEU A 37 2.63 5.10 -7.38
CA LEU A 37 3.13 5.92 -8.50
C LEU A 37 4.54 6.47 -8.25
N ALA A 38 4.86 6.87 -7.02
CA ALA A 38 6.13 7.50 -6.69
C ALA A 38 7.31 6.50 -6.64
N PHE A 39 7.05 5.25 -6.25
CA PHE A 39 8.07 4.20 -6.20
C PHE A 39 8.18 3.37 -7.49
N GLY A 40 7.15 3.38 -8.34
CA GLY A 40 7.17 2.70 -9.64
C GLY A 40 8.23 3.26 -10.59
N ASP A 41 8.51 2.54 -11.67
CA ASP A 41 9.47 2.96 -12.69
C ASP A 41 9.02 4.28 -13.36
N PRO A 42 9.79 5.39 -13.25
CA PRO A 42 9.39 6.66 -13.81
C PRO A 42 9.42 6.63 -15.35
N CYS A 43 8.24 6.80 -15.95
CA CYS A 43 8.05 6.86 -17.39
C CYS A 43 7.53 8.24 -17.83
N ALA A 44 7.32 8.39 -19.14
CA ALA A 44 6.71 9.60 -19.67
C ALA A 44 5.32 9.81 -19.05
N GLY A 45 5.12 10.95 -18.39
CA GLY A 45 3.87 11.31 -17.73
C GLY A 45 3.78 10.92 -16.24
N THR A 46 4.78 10.27 -15.65
CA THR A 46 4.80 9.99 -14.19
C THR A 46 4.69 11.26 -13.36
N VAL A 47 5.44 12.31 -13.72
CA VAL A 47 5.37 13.63 -13.03
C VAL A 47 3.97 14.22 -13.11
N ASP A 48 3.33 14.19 -14.28
CA ASP A 48 1.97 14.70 -14.46
C ASP A 48 0.94 13.87 -13.69
N ALA A 49 1.13 12.55 -13.60
CA ALA A 49 0.27 11.67 -12.81
C ALA A 49 0.39 11.99 -11.31
N LEU A 50 1.61 12.13 -10.80
CA LEU A 50 1.86 12.51 -9.41
C LEU A 50 1.28 13.90 -9.09
N ALA A 51 1.52 14.88 -9.96
CA ALA A 51 0.98 16.23 -9.79
C ALA A 51 -0.55 16.26 -9.79
N ARG A 52 -1.20 15.47 -10.66
CA ARG A 52 -2.67 15.34 -10.68
C ARG A 52 -3.22 14.65 -9.43
N GLN A 53 -2.51 13.67 -8.89
CA GLN A 53 -2.93 12.91 -7.71
C GLN A 53 -2.73 13.72 -6.41
N TRP A 54 -1.75 14.63 -6.40
CA TRP A 54 -1.32 15.36 -5.20
C TRP A 54 -2.43 16.02 -4.38
N PRO A 55 -3.41 16.77 -4.95
CA PRO A 55 -4.44 17.43 -4.14
C PRO A 55 -5.27 16.45 -3.30
N LEU A 56 -5.53 15.25 -3.83
CA LEU A 56 -6.25 14.20 -3.11
C LEU A 56 -5.36 13.58 -2.01
N THR A 57 -4.08 13.38 -2.31
CA THR A 57 -3.09 12.89 -1.33
C THR A 57 -2.88 13.87 -0.18
N GLU A 58 -2.81 15.16 -0.46
CA GLU A 58 -2.68 16.19 0.57
C GLU A 58 -3.90 16.21 1.51
N ALA A 59 -5.11 16.13 0.94
CA ALA A 59 -6.33 16.01 1.72
C ALA A 59 -6.35 14.72 2.58
N ALA A 60 -5.84 13.61 2.02
CA ALA A 60 -5.71 12.35 2.73
C ALA A 60 -4.71 12.43 3.90
N LEU A 61 -3.53 13.02 3.69
CA LEU A 61 -2.54 13.24 4.76
C LEU A 61 -3.15 14.01 5.93
N ARG A 62 -3.86 15.11 5.63
CA ARG A 62 -4.57 15.92 6.64
C ARG A 62 -5.64 15.11 7.37
N ALA A 63 -6.44 14.32 6.65
CA ALA A 63 -7.48 13.48 7.24
C ALA A 63 -6.91 12.37 8.15
N LEU A 64 -5.69 11.90 7.86
CA LEU A 64 -4.96 10.91 8.66
C LEU A 64 -4.14 11.54 9.80
N GLY A 65 -4.12 12.87 9.92
CA GLY A 65 -3.30 13.58 10.91
C GLY A 65 -1.79 13.50 10.63
N LEU A 66 -1.39 13.24 9.39
CA LEU A 66 0.01 13.19 8.96
C LEU A 66 0.46 14.57 8.47
N SER A 67 1.71 14.94 8.78
CA SER A 67 2.29 16.20 8.31
C SER A 67 2.50 16.19 6.79
N THR A 68 2.24 17.33 6.17
CA THR A 68 2.52 17.59 4.75
C THR A 68 3.90 18.21 4.52
N ASP A 69 4.62 18.60 5.58
CA ASP A 69 5.84 19.42 5.48
C ASP A 69 7.00 18.69 4.78
N GLN A 70 7.02 17.36 4.91
CA GLN A 70 8.01 16.49 4.27
C GLN A 70 7.45 15.79 3.02
N ALA A 71 6.17 16.01 2.71
CA ALA A 71 5.53 15.34 1.60
C ALA A 71 5.86 16.10 0.31
N ALA A 72 6.54 15.42 -0.61
CA ALA A 72 7.01 16.03 -1.85
C ALA A 72 5.92 15.97 -2.92
N ALA A 73 5.40 17.14 -3.31
CA ALA A 73 4.60 17.29 -4.53
C ALA A 73 5.51 17.16 -5.77
N ALA A 74 5.04 16.50 -6.81
CA ALA A 74 5.80 16.38 -8.07
C ALA A 74 5.74 17.63 -8.97
N ALA A 75 5.01 18.67 -8.57
CA ALA A 75 4.86 19.89 -9.37
C ALA A 75 6.23 20.56 -9.62
N GLY A 76 6.59 20.74 -10.89
CA GLY A 76 7.87 21.35 -11.29
C GLY A 76 9.08 20.42 -11.21
N VAL A 77 8.89 19.13 -10.94
CA VAL A 77 9.96 18.12 -11.02
C VAL A 77 10.29 17.84 -12.49
N ASP A 78 11.57 17.86 -12.85
CA ASP A 78 12.03 17.39 -14.16
C ASP A 78 11.95 15.86 -14.23
N GLY A 79 11.22 15.33 -15.21
CA GLY A 79 11.02 13.89 -15.36
C GLY A 79 12.33 13.12 -15.64
N ASP A 80 13.26 13.73 -16.37
CA ASP A 80 14.56 13.12 -16.63
C ASP A 80 15.44 13.08 -15.38
N ALA A 81 15.41 14.15 -14.57
CA ALA A 81 16.06 14.15 -13.26
C ALA A 81 15.44 13.12 -12.31
N LEU A 82 14.11 12.99 -12.28
CA LEU A 82 13.42 11.98 -11.47
C LEU A 82 13.86 10.56 -11.86
N ARG A 83 13.88 10.25 -13.16
CA ARG A 83 14.32 8.94 -13.66
C ARG A 83 15.77 8.63 -13.28
N ARG A 84 16.69 9.61 -13.42
CA ARG A 84 18.08 9.43 -12.99
C ARG A 84 18.20 9.20 -11.48
N ALA A 85 17.46 9.96 -10.67
CA ALA A 85 17.45 9.80 -9.22
C ALA A 85 16.90 8.43 -8.82
N HIS A 86 15.79 8.00 -9.43
CA HIS A 86 15.19 6.68 -9.20
C HIS A 86 16.18 5.55 -9.52
N LEU A 87 16.80 5.57 -10.70
CA LEU A 87 17.84 4.59 -11.06
C LEU A 87 19.04 4.61 -10.11
N SER A 88 19.42 5.78 -9.60
CA SER A 88 20.50 5.89 -8.61
C SER A 88 20.14 5.29 -7.26
N VAL A 89 18.87 5.33 -6.85
CA VAL A 89 18.41 4.88 -5.53
C VAL A 89 17.92 3.44 -5.53
N PHE A 90 17.25 3.00 -6.59
CA PHE A 90 16.61 1.67 -6.67
C PHE A 90 17.23 0.76 -7.75
N GLY A 91 18.10 1.31 -8.61
CA GLY A 91 18.67 0.55 -9.71
C GLY A 91 19.58 -0.59 -9.25
N HIS A 92 19.36 -1.76 -9.84
CA HIS A 92 20.06 -3.03 -9.59
C HIS A 92 21.60 -2.95 -9.62
N ALA A 93 22.16 -2.01 -10.38
CA ALA A 93 23.60 -1.89 -10.54
C ALA A 93 24.27 -1.05 -9.43
N MET A 94 23.56 -0.10 -8.81
CA MET A 94 24.19 0.99 -8.06
C MET A 94 23.74 1.13 -6.59
N SER A 95 22.59 0.61 -6.18
CA SER A 95 22.09 0.80 -4.81
C SER A 95 21.72 -0.51 -4.15
N LYS A 96 22.62 -1.02 -3.29
CA LYS A 96 22.28 -2.06 -2.31
C LYS A 96 21.73 -1.49 -1.01
N ASP A 97 21.75 -0.16 -0.86
CA ASP A 97 21.45 0.51 0.40
C ASP A 97 19.94 0.75 0.57
N CYS A 98 19.19 0.86 -0.54
CA CYS A 98 17.74 0.99 -0.52
C CYS A 98 17.06 0.15 -1.62
N PRO A 99 17.09 -1.19 -1.52
CA PRO A 99 16.34 -2.05 -2.44
C PRO A 99 14.83 -1.73 -2.42
N ALA A 100 14.18 -1.75 -3.57
CA ALA A 100 12.72 -1.57 -3.66
C ALA A 100 11.92 -2.85 -3.29
N TYR A 101 12.60 -3.94 -2.95
CA TYR A 101 12.00 -5.26 -2.71
C TYR A 101 12.05 -5.62 -1.24
N GLY A 102 10.90 -5.95 -0.65
CA GLY A 102 10.79 -6.31 0.77
C GLY A 102 11.71 -7.47 1.16
N GLY A 103 11.86 -8.48 0.29
CA GLY A 103 12.70 -9.65 0.52
C GLY A 103 14.20 -9.37 0.59
N GLU A 104 14.68 -8.16 0.26
CA GLU A 104 16.08 -7.78 0.48
C GLU A 104 16.35 -7.28 1.91
N TYR A 105 15.31 -7.00 2.69
CA TYR A 105 15.41 -6.57 4.08
C TYR A 105 15.19 -7.77 5.02
N GLY A 106 16.21 -8.11 5.80
CA GLY A 106 16.08 -9.05 6.92
C GLY A 106 16.06 -10.55 6.56
N GLN A 107 16.08 -10.92 5.28
CA GLN A 107 16.11 -12.32 4.83
C GLN A 107 17.53 -12.73 4.43
N ALA A 108 18.20 -13.51 5.28
CA ALA A 108 19.57 -13.97 5.04
C ALA A 108 19.62 -15.16 4.07
N HIS A 109 18.58 -16.00 4.04
CA HIS A 109 18.57 -17.23 3.26
C HIS A 109 17.64 -17.15 2.04
N ILE A 110 18.14 -17.64 0.89
CA ILE A 110 17.40 -17.64 -0.39
C ILE A 110 16.07 -18.38 -0.29
N PHE A 111 15.99 -19.45 0.50
CA PHE A 111 14.74 -20.21 0.68
C PHE A 111 13.64 -19.40 1.38
N GLU A 112 14.00 -18.58 2.37
CA GLU A 112 13.05 -17.71 3.08
C GLU A 112 12.51 -16.63 2.13
N LYS A 113 13.37 -16.09 1.25
CA LYS A 113 12.96 -15.16 0.19
C LYS A 113 11.94 -15.80 -0.75
N THR A 114 12.18 -17.02 -1.23
CA THR A 114 11.25 -17.72 -2.13
C THR A 114 9.90 -17.99 -1.48
N GLN A 115 9.88 -18.38 -0.20
CA GLN A 115 8.62 -18.57 0.55
C GLN A 115 7.86 -17.25 0.70
N THR A 116 8.53 -16.18 1.11
CA THR A 116 7.94 -14.83 1.23
C THR A 116 7.31 -14.39 -0.10
N LEU A 117 8.01 -14.56 -1.22
CA LEU A 117 7.48 -14.22 -2.55
C LEU A 117 6.23 -15.04 -2.90
N ALA A 118 6.21 -16.33 -2.57
CA ALA A 118 5.06 -17.19 -2.81
C ALA A 118 3.85 -16.78 -1.96
N ASP A 119 4.07 -16.36 -0.72
CA ASP A 119 3.05 -15.88 0.20
C ASP A 119 2.45 -14.55 -0.28
N VAL A 120 3.29 -13.58 -0.64
CA VAL A 120 2.85 -12.28 -1.20
C VAL A 120 2.01 -12.50 -2.46
N ALA A 121 2.49 -13.33 -3.40
CA ALA A 121 1.72 -13.67 -4.59
C ALA A 121 0.42 -14.44 -4.25
N GLY A 122 0.43 -15.23 -3.17
CA GLY A 122 -0.73 -15.90 -2.62
C GLY A 122 -1.80 -14.93 -2.13
N PHE A 123 -1.40 -13.86 -1.42
CA PHE A 123 -2.32 -12.80 -0.99
C PHE A 123 -2.98 -12.12 -2.17
N TYR A 124 -2.23 -11.74 -3.21
CA TYR A 124 -2.82 -11.14 -4.42
C TYR A 124 -3.89 -12.05 -5.04
N ARG A 125 -3.57 -13.34 -5.21
CA ARG A 125 -4.53 -14.33 -5.75
C ARG A 125 -5.76 -14.53 -4.88
N ALA A 126 -5.62 -14.50 -3.55
CA ALA A 126 -6.75 -14.63 -2.63
C ALA A 126 -7.79 -13.50 -2.78
N PHE A 127 -7.35 -12.35 -3.28
CA PHE A 127 -8.22 -11.21 -3.58
C PHE A 127 -8.64 -11.13 -5.07
N GLY A 128 -8.28 -12.12 -5.88
CA GLY A 128 -8.58 -12.18 -7.30
C GLY A 128 -7.68 -11.32 -8.17
N LEU A 129 -6.51 -10.93 -7.67
CA LEU A 129 -5.53 -10.11 -8.37
C LEU A 129 -4.40 -10.96 -8.94
N ALA A 130 -3.82 -10.48 -10.04
CA ALA A 130 -2.60 -11.00 -10.64
C ALA A 130 -1.72 -9.83 -11.07
N LEU A 131 -0.41 -10.05 -11.13
CA LEU A 131 0.50 -9.09 -11.74
C LEU A 131 0.17 -8.98 -13.24
N ALA A 132 0.35 -7.78 -13.80
CA ALA A 132 0.20 -7.59 -15.24
C ALA A 132 1.22 -8.47 -16.01
N GLU A 133 0.86 -8.95 -17.20
CA GLU A 133 1.75 -9.81 -17.99
C GLU A 133 3.05 -9.11 -18.38
N ASP A 134 3.01 -7.79 -18.51
CA ASP A 134 4.13 -6.90 -18.77
C ASP A 134 4.73 -6.27 -17.50
N ALA A 135 4.30 -6.71 -16.31
CA ALA A 135 4.97 -6.36 -15.07
C ALA A 135 6.32 -7.08 -15.01
N HIS A 136 7.41 -6.33 -15.13
CA HIS A 136 8.77 -6.86 -15.05
C HIS A 136 9.29 -6.90 -13.59
N GLU A 137 8.37 -6.88 -12.61
CA GLU A 137 8.67 -6.74 -11.19
C GLU A 137 8.32 -8.01 -10.39
N ARG A 138 9.07 -8.23 -9.32
CA ARG A 138 8.73 -9.27 -8.32
C ARG A 138 7.49 -8.83 -7.52
N PRO A 139 6.68 -9.77 -7.02
CA PRO A 139 5.47 -9.46 -6.26
C PRO A 139 5.72 -8.64 -4.99
N ASP A 140 6.94 -8.65 -4.43
CA ASP A 140 7.35 -7.88 -3.25
C ASP A 140 7.99 -6.52 -3.57
N HIS A 141 7.87 -6.04 -4.82
CA HIS A 141 8.26 -4.67 -5.13
C HIS A 141 7.32 -3.69 -4.42
N ILE A 142 7.88 -2.70 -3.71
CA ILE A 142 7.12 -1.81 -2.83
C ILE A 142 5.97 -1.09 -3.55
N ALA A 143 6.14 -0.71 -4.81
CA ALA A 143 5.07 -0.08 -5.60
C ALA A 143 3.84 -0.98 -5.78
N LEU A 144 4.05 -2.29 -5.95
CA LEU A 144 2.98 -3.30 -6.08
C LEU A 144 2.32 -3.55 -4.74
N GLU A 145 3.09 -3.61 -3.66
CA GLU A 145 2.54 -3.73 -2.31
C GLU A 145 1.67 -2.51 -1.95
N MET A 146 2.09 -1.29 -2.32
CA MET A 146 1.28 -0.08 -2.14
C MET A 146 -0.02 -0.14 -2.98
N GLU A 147 0.04 -0.60 -4.23
CA GLU A 147 -1.16 -0.77 -5.06
C GLU A 147 -2.14 -1.79 -4.44
N PHE A 148 -1.61 -2.89 -3.90
CA PHE A 148 -2.44 -3.85 -3.17
C PHE A 148 -3.08 -3.25 -1.92
N MET A 149 -2.34 -2.42 -1.17
CA MET A 149 -2.88 -1.72 0.00
C MET A 149 -3.94 -0.67 -0.38
N GLU A 150 -3.79 0.03 -1.52
CA GLU A 150 -4.85 0.88 -2.10
C GLU A 150 -6.11 0.05 -2.32
N PHE A 151 -5.99 -1.10 -3.01
CA PHE A 151 -7.11 -1.98 -3.30
C PHE A 151 -7.84 -2.46 -2.03
N LEU A 152 -7.10 -2.89 -1.00
CA LEU A 152 -7.70 -3.31 0.27
C LEU A 152 -8.44 -2.16 0.98
N CYS A 153 -7.86 -0.96 0.96
CA CYS A 153 -8.48 0.22 1.55
C CYS A 153 -9.76 0.65 0.80
N LEU A 154 -9.78 0.54 -0.53
CA LEU A 154 -10.98 0.79 -1.33
C LEU A 154 -12.07 -0.23 -1.06
N LYS A 155 -11.72 -1.52 -0.94
CA LYS A 155 -12.66 -2.56 -0.50
C LYS A 155 -13.23 -2.26 0.88
N GLN A 156 -12.40 -1.82 1.83
CA GLN A 156 -12.87 -1.44 3.16
C GLN A 156 -13.78 -0.20 3.15
N ALA A 157 -13.55 0.75 2.25
CA ALA A 157 -14.34 1.98 2.18
C ALA A 157 -15.74 1.76 1.58
N TRP A 158 -15.94 0.69 0.80
CA TRP A 158 -17.16 0.41 0.04
C TRP A 158 -17.86 -0.91 0.36
N ALA A 159 -17.32 -1.70 1.30
CA ALA A 159 -17.97 -2.88 1.86
C ALA A 159 -18.95 -2.50 2.98
#